data_AF-A0AAW2E2M2-F1
#
_entry.id   AF-A0AAW2E2M2-F1
#
_cell.length_a   1.000
_cell.length_b   1.000
_cell.length_c   1.000
_cell.angle_alpha   90.00
_cell.angle_beta   90.00
_cell.angle_gamma   90.00
#
_symmetry.space_group_name_H-M   'P 1'
#
loop_
_entity.id
_entity.type
_entity.pdbx_description
1 polymer ?
#
loop_
_entity_poly.entity_id
_entity_poly.type
_entity_poly.pdbx_seq_one_letter_code
_entity_poly.pdbx_strand_id
1 'polypeptide(L)'
;MSKVLFLAFSLDGGGVSLKGRSVIERGAKWRVGNGESIKIWGANWLPTTSTSGVHGPLKVEFQEAKVSSLIDPVSCTWMSHVLVSALSPTDVELVQKISLSRGQAEDALFWPYVQSGQYTAKSGYFFLKTKLRSTPTTICNPPIQPKPLWKQIWSLSLPSKTKNFLWRACHNALPTKENLVKRCIITDPTCSFCSTQAEDVLHAVWCCLNVSQVWDGDPQWHFLRASTHSNFPQLLSSILASDCDTEMFAMTAWTLWLRRNKSSFSPPGVPLEQVLHRAYEGLQDFRIANQPARQQQSRQSSSPSVTVTTTVASQSQQPPHQQQQQSQPETLVLRLNRKKKKVTWKEDTVDNEFMQKKSSKKCCIFHKQKPFDDDDTDSDSDRDRDHDPDPDHDHDHNHDHASCSSSHHS
;
A
#
# COMPACT_ATOMS: atom_id res chain seq x y z
N MET A 1 6.73 -37.39 -4.19
CA MET A 1 6.62 -35.96 -3.86
C MET A 1 6.48 -35.21 -5.18
N SER A 2 5.37 -34.52 -5.42
CA SER A 2 4.95 -34.11 -6.77
C SER A 2 5.69 -32.89 -7.32
N LYS A 3 5.78 -32.79 -8.65
CA LYS A 3 6.62 -31.84 -9.42
C LYS A 3 6.42 -30.35 -9.06
N VAL A 4 5.26 -29.99 -8.50
CA VAL A 4 4.94 -28.63 -8.00
C VAL A 4 5.97 -28.14 -6.97
N LEU A 5 6.54 -29.03 -6.14
CA LEU A 5 7.64 -28.65 -5.24
C LEU A 5 8.92 -28.26 -6.00
N PHE A 6 9.23 -28.91 -7.12
CA PHE A 6 10.42 -28.60 -7.91
C PHE A 6 10.31 -27.26 -8.64
N LEU A 7 9.11 -26.89 -9.14
CA LEU A 7 8.90 -25.57 -9.74
C LEU A 7 9.00 -24.42 -8.72
N ALA A 8 8.76 -24.68 -7.44
CA ALA A 8 9.04 -23.73 -6.34
C ALA A 8 10.52 -23.68 -5.91
N PHE A 9 11.38 -24.52 -6.48
CA PHE A 9 12.83 -24.62 -6.20
C PHE A 9 13.72 -24.22 -7.39
N SER A 10 13.14 -24.01 -8.58
CA SER A 10 13.87 -23.81 -9.84
C SER A 10 13.79 -22.38 -10.41
N LEU A 11 13.36 -21.40 -9.61
CA LEU A 11 13.46 -19.98 -9.93
C LEU A 11 14.24 -19.27 -8.81
N ASP A 12 15.28 -18.54 -9.24
CA ASP A 12 16.31 -17.85 -8.46
C ASP A 12 17.13 -18.68 -7.45
N GLY A 13 18.44 -18.68 -7.66
CA GLY A 13 19.43 -19.28 -6.77
C GLY A 13 19.62 -18.48 -5.47
N GLY A 14 18.63 -18.53 -4.58
CA GLY A 14 18.66 -17.93 -3.24
C GLY A 14 17.79 -18.71 -2.26
N GLY A 15 18.38 -19.19 -1.16
CA GLY A 15 17.73 -20.16 -0.25
C GLY A 15 16.37 -19.70 0.29
N VAL A 16 15.29 -20.25 -0.27
CA VAL A 16 13.92 -19.84 0.07
C VAL A 16 13.58 -20.23 1.51
N SER A 17 13.13 -19.25 2.30
CA SER A 17 12.85 -19.45 3.72
C SER A 17 11.76 -20.49 3.96
N LEU A 18 12.07 -21.49 4.82
CA LEU A 18 11.16 -22.56 5.26
C LEU A 18 9.77 -22.06 5.71
N LYS A 19 9.67 -20.81 6.19
CA LYS A 19 8.40 -20.19 6.58
C LYS A 19 7.38 -20.13 5.42
N GLY A 20 7.84 -19.88 4.19
CA GLY A 20 6.97 -19.77 3.01
C GLY A 20 6.25 -21.09 2.68
N ARG A 21 6.93 -22.22 2.85
CA ARG A 21 6.37 -23.56 2.64
C ARG A 21 5.12 -23.82 3.49
N SER A 22 5.15 -23.42 4.77
CA SER A 22 4.00 -23.57 5.69
C SER A 22 2.77 -22.76 5.29
N VAL A 23 2.94 -21.70 4.49
CA VAL A 23 1.83 -20.90 3.95
C VAL A 23 1.15 -21.66 2.81
N ILE A 24 1.95 -22.29 1.95
CA ILE A 24 1.47 -23.10 0.83
C ILE A 24 0.75 -24.34 1.37
N GLU A 25 1.36 -25.09 2.29
CA GLU A 25 0.78 -26.31 2.89
C GLU A 25 -0.55 -26.05 3.64
N ARG A 26 -0.77 -24.84 4.15
CA ARG A 26 -2.01 -24.45 4.87
C ARG A 26 -3.09 -23.81 4.00
N GLY A 27 -2.77 -23.35 2.80
CA GLY A 27 -3.68 -22.58 1.94
C GLY A 27 -3.94 -23.19 0.57
N ALA A 28 -3.05 -24.06 0.07
CA ALA A 28 -3.25 -24.76 -1.19
C ALA A 28 -4.36 -25.82 -1.06
N LYS A 29 -4.92 -26.19 -2.21
CA LYS A 29 -5.86 -27.29 -2.37
C LYS A 29 -5.33 -28.29 -3.38
N TRP A 30 -5.68 -29.55 -3.18
CA TRP A 30 -5.46 -30.58 -4.19
C TRP A 30 -6.60 -30.60 -5.19
N ARG A 31 -6.25 -30.68 -6.47
CA ARG A 31 -7.11 -31.18 -7.55
C ARG A 31 -6.83 -32.68 -7.68
N VAL A 32 -7.86 -33.50 -7.51
CA VAL A 32 -7.77 -34.96 -7.72
C VAL A 32 -7.55 -35.23 -9.20
N GLY A 33 -6.51 -36.01 -9.50
CA GLY A 33 -6.29 -36.67 -10.78
C GLY A 33 -6.51 -38.16 -10.60
N ASN A 34 -5.43 -38.92 -10.45
CA ASN A 34 -5.47 -40.35 -10.13
C ASN A 34 -5.64 -40.67 -8.63
N GLY A 35 -5.51 -39.68 -7.74
CA GLY A 35 -5.67 -39.83 -6.29
C GLY A 35 -4.52 -40.55 -5.56
N GLU A 36 -3.41 -40.85 -6.25
CA GLU A 36 -2.29 -41.62 -5.68
C GLU A 36 -1.34 -40.78 -4.81
N SER A 37 -1.34 -39.46 -4.94
CA SER A 37 -0.53 -38.54 -4.13
C SER A 37 -1.29 -37.97 -2.94
N ILE A 38 -2.63 -38.08 -2.94
CA ILE A 38 -3.51 -37.47 -1.95
C ILE A 38 -3.93 -38.51 -0.91
N LYS A 39 -3.64 -38.27 0.38
CA LYS A 39 -4.27 -39.00 1.49
C LYS A 39 -5.73 -38.57 1.64
N ILE A 40 -6.62 -39.51 1.96
CA ILE A 40 -8.04 -39.20 2.24
C ILE A 40 -8.14 -38.18 3.38
N TRP A 41 -7.36 -38.38 4.44
CA TRP A 41 -7.38 -37.56 5.65
C TRP A 41 -6.24 -36.52 5.68
N GLY A 42 -6.51 -35.38 6.34
CA GLY A 42 -5.54 -34.30 6.55
C GLY A 42 -5.18 -33.47 5.30
N ALA A 43 -5.39 -34.01 4.09
CA ALA A 43 -5.24 -33.25 2.85
C ALA A 43 -6.46 -32.36 2.57
N ASN A 44 -6.23 -31.18 1.99
CA ASN A 44 -7.27 -30.23 1.60
C ASN A 44 -7.70 -30.47 0.13
N TRP A 45 -8.46 -31.54 -0.12
CA TRP A 45 -8.86 -31.97 -1.47
C TRP A 45 -10.36 -31.83 -1.78
N LEU A 46 -11.19 -31.57 -0.77
CA LEU A 46 -12.63 -31.36 -0.95
C LEU A 46 -12.96 -29.93 -1.45
N PRO A 47 -14.06 -29.75 -2.20
CA PRO A 47 -14.55 -28.45 -2.68
C PRO A 47 -15.23 -27.58 -1.59
N THR A 48 -14.74 -27.64 -0.34
CA THR A 48 -15.21 -26.79 0.77
C THR A 48 -14.61 -25.37 0.71
N THR A 49 -15.21 -24.42 1.43
CA THR A 49 -14.62 -23.09 1.70
C THR A 49 -13.55 -23.14 2.82
N SER A 50 -13.42 -24.27 3.52
CA SER A 50 -12.46 -24.44 4.60
C SER A 50 -11.03 -24.68 4.09
N THR A 51 -10.08 -24.44 5.00
CA THR A 51 -8.68 -24.89 4.89
C THR A 51 -8.38 -26.06 5.82
N SER A 52 -9.30 -26.38 6.73
CA SER A 52 -9.33 -27.67 7.43
C SER A 52 -9.70 -28.74 6.39
N GLY A 53 -8.97 -29.86 6.37
CA GLY A 53 -9.22 -30.96 5.44
C GLY A 53 -10.42 -31.80 5.86
N VAL A 54 -10.48 -33.04 5.40
CA VAL A 54 -11.48 -34.00 5.90
C VAL A 54 -11.23 -34.27 7.38
N HIS A 55 -12.25 -34.05 8.22
CA HIS A 55 -12.19 -34.25 9.67
C HIS A 55 -13.47 -34.96 10.14
N GLY A 56 -13.33 -36.21 10.57
CA GLY A 56 -14.41 -37.04 11.09
C GLY A 56 -13.91 -38.02 12.16
N PRO A 57 -14.80 -38.78 12.83
CA PRO A 57 -14.40 -39.74 13.84
C PRO A 57 -13.54 -40.87 13.24
N LEU A 58 -12.44 -41.21 13.92
CA LEU A 58 -11.44 -42.14 13.39
C LEU A 58 -11.99 -43.57 13.24
N LYS A 59 -11.97 -44.08 12.00
CA LYS A 59 -11.65 -45.49 11.74
C LYS A 59 -10.15 -45.59 11.49
N VAL A 60 -9.40 -46.21 12.41
CA VAL A 60 -7.93 -46.32 12.35
C VAL A 60 -7.46 -46.98 11.04
N GLU A 61 -8.25 -47.93 10.53
CA GLU A 61 -8.08 -48.63 9.25
C GLU A 61 -7.79 -47.71 8.04
N PHE A 62 -8.33 -46.48 8.03
CA PHE A 62 -8.23 -45.57 6.88
C PHE A 62 -7.15 -44.48 7.04
N GLN A 63 -6.38 -44.47 8.14
CA GLN A 63 -5.49 -43.34 8.47
C GLN A 63 -4.43 -43.03 7.40
N GLU A 64 -3.89 -44.06 6.73
CA GLU A 64 -2.91 -43.92 5.64
C GLU A 64 -3.50 -44.11 4.23
N ALA A 65 -4.82 -44.27 4.12
CA ALA A 65 -5.50 -44.52 2.85
C ALA A 65 -5.44 -43.32 1.89
N LYS A 66 -5.42 -43.63 0.58
CA LYS A 66 -5.28 -42.66 -0.51
C LYS A 66 -6.62 -42.42 -1.21
N VAL A 67 -6.76 -41.27 -1.87
CA VAL A 67 -7.98 -40.95 -2.64
C VAL A 67 -8.18 -41.93 -3.81
N SER A 68 -7.10 -42.51 -4.36
CA SER A 68 -7.20 -43.61 -5.32
C SER A 68 -7.94 -44.84 -4.79
N SER A 69 -7.97 -45.08 -3.47
CA SER A 69 -8.74 -46.16 -2.84
C SER A 69 -10.26 -45.90 -2.81
N LEU A 70 -10.72 -44.74 -3.28
CA LEU A 70 -12.12 -44.35 -3.43
C LEU A 70 -12.59 -44.36 -4.90
N ILE A 71 -11.69 -44.67 -5.84
CA ILE A 71 -11.89 -44.56 -7.29
C ILE A 71 -11.83 -45.95 -7.92
N ASP A 72 -12.80 -46.29 -8.76
CA ASP A 72 -12.74 -47.48 -9.62
C ASP A 72 -11.71 -47.24 -10.74
N PRO A 73 -10.62 -48.02 -10.83
CA PRO A 73 -9.55 -47.80 -11.81
C PRO A 73 -9.94 -48.16 -13.26
N VAL A 74 -11.08 -48.83 -13.48
CA VAL A 74 -11.56 -49.22 -14.81
C VAL A 74 -12.62 -48.24 -15.33
N SER A 75 -13.61 -47.88 -14.51
CA SER A 75 -14.66 -46.92 -14.94
C SER A 75 -14.28 -45.45 -14.75
N CYS A 76 -13.23 -45.16 -13.97
CA CYS A 76 -12.88 -43.83 -13.49
C CYS A 76 -14.04 -43.12 -12.76
N THR A 77 -14.81 -43.86 -11.96
CA THR A 77 -15.92 -43.32 -11.15
C THR A 77 -15.66 -43.50 -9.65
N TRP A 78 -16.38 -42.74 -8.83
CA TRP A 78 -16.29 -42.86 -7.37
C TRP A 78 -17.01 -44.12 -6.87
N MET A 79 -16.32 -44.90 -6.03
CA MET A 79 -16.85 -46.11 -5.42
C MET A 79 -17.81 -45.76 -4.26
N SER A 80 -19.07 -45.45 -4.58
CA SER A 80 -20.07 -44.95 -3.62
C SER A 80 -20.21 -45.76 -2.33
N HIS A 81 -20.04 -47.10 -2.40
CA HIS A 81 -20.09 -47.97 -1.22
C HIS A 81 -18.87 -47.78 -0.29
N VAL A 82 -17.69 -47.47 -0.84
CA VAL A 82 -16.49 -47.12 -0.06
C VAL A 82 -16.62 -45.72 0.52
N LEU A 83 -17.11 -44.74 -0.27
CA LEU A 83 -17.35 -43.37 0.18
C LEU A 83 -18.22 -43.33 1.45
N VAL A 84 -19.37 -44.02 1.45
CA VAL A 84 -20.30 -44.05 2.59
C VAL A 84 -19.73 -44.80 3.81
N SER A 85 -18.77 -45.72 3.62
CA SER A 85 -18.08 -46.38 4.72
C SER A 85 -16.94 -45.54 5.32
N ALA A 86 -16.29 -44.70 4.51
CA ALA A 86 -15.08 -43.97 4.88
C ALA A 86 -15.31 -42.50 5.30
N LEU A 87 -16.36 -41.84 4.81
CA LEU A 87 -16.54 -40.39 4.93
C LEU A 87 -17.86 -40.01 5.63
N SER A 88 -17.98 -38.75 6.08
CA SER A 88 -19.27 -38.24 6.55
C SER A 88 -20.24 -38.06 5.36
N PRO A 89 -21.57 -38.14 5.55
CA PRO A 89 -22.52 -37.94 4.45
C PRO A 89 -22.33 -36.61 3.71
N THR A 90 -22.01 -35.54 4.44
CA THR A 90 -21.70 -34.22 3.89
C THR A 90 -20.43 -34.22 3.04
N ASP A 91 -19.39 -34.97 3.43
CA ASP A 91 -18.18 -35.14 2.62
C ASP A 91 -18.45 -36.00 1.38
N VAL A 92 -19.27 -37.06 1.48
CA VAL A 92 -19.67 -37.90 0.33
C VAL A 92 -20.36 -37.04 -0.75
N GLU A 93 -21.30 -36.19 -0.36
CA GLU A 93 -21.94 -35.24 -1.26
C GLU A 93 -20.96 -34.25 -1.93
N LEU A 94 -19.84 -33.93 -1.29
CA LEU A 94 -18.81 -33.03 -1.81
C LEU A 94 -17.84 -33.77 -2.75
N VAL A 95 -17.51 -35.03 -2.45
CA VAL A 95 -16.70 -35.89 -3.32
C VAL A 95 -17.44 -36.20 -4.63
N GLN A 96 -18.73 -36.53 -4.57
CA GLN A 96 -19.53 -36.81 -5.76
C GLN A 96 -19.64 -35.62 -6.74
N LYS A 97 -19.37 -34.39 -6.27
CA LYS A 97 -19.33 -33.16 -7.11
C LYS A 97 -17.96 -32.96 -7.79
N ILE A 98 -16.97 -33.82 -7.54
CA ILE A 98 -15.65 -33.82 -8.20
C ILE A 98 -15.70 -34.71 -9.44
N SER A 99 -15.72 -34.12 -10.63
CA SER A 99 -15.61 -34.84 -11.90
C SER A 99 -14.22 -35.47 -12.06
N LEU A 100 -14.17 -36.78 -12.35
CA LEU A 100 -12.92 -37.54 -12.45
C LEU A 100 -12.31 -37.60 -13.87
N SER A 101 -10.99 -37.72 -13.88
CA SER A 101 -10.12 -38.03 -15.01
C SER A 101 -10.45 -39.32 -15.78
N ARG A 102 -11.03 -39.29 -17.00
CA ARG A 102 -10.93 -40.46 -17.92
C ARG A 102 -9.53 -40.64 -18.53
N GLY A 103 -8.75 -39.56 -18.62
CA GLY A 103 -7.30 -39.63 -18.84
C GLY A 103 -6.55 -39.68 -17.50
N GLN A 104 -5.37 -40.31 -17.49
CA GLN A 104 -4.47 -40.39 -16.33
C GLN A 104 -3.83 -39.03 -16.01
N ALA A 105 -4.59 -38.14 -15.36
CA ALA A 105 -4.08 -36.88 -14.84
C ALA A 105 -3.32 -37.10 -13.52
N GLU A 106 -2.15 -36.46 -13.37
CA GLU A 106 -1.44 -36.42 -12.08
C GLU A 106 -2.20 -35.52 -11.07
N ASP A 107 -2.21 -35.93 -9.80
CA ASP A 107 -2.71 -35.09 -8.69
C ASP A 107 -1.91 -33.77 -8.60
N ALA A 108 -2.61 -32.63 -8.57
CA ALA A 108 -1.99 -31.31 -8.62
C ALA A 108 -2.39 -30.43 -7.43
N LEU A 109 -1.41 -29.74 -6.83
CA LEU A 109 -1.67 -28.64 -5.90
C LEU A 109 -1.96 -27.36 -6.66
N PHE A 110 -3.00 -26.62 -6.25
CA PHE A 110 -3.33 -25.29 -6.75
C PHE A 110 -3.63 -24.33 -5.59
N TRP A 111 -3.51 -23.03 -5.85
CA TRP A 111 -3.72 -21.94 -4.89
C TRP A 111 -5.09 -21.29 -5.14
N PRO A 112 -6.12 -21.58 -4.32
CA PRO A 112 -7.52 -21.21 -4.61
C PRO A 112 -7.84 -19.71 -4.45
N TYR A 113 -6.83 -18.87 -4.20
CA TYR A 113 -6.98 -17.43 -3.95
C TYR A 113 -6.62 -16.54 -5.15
N VAL A 114 -6.32 -17.13 -6.32
CA VAL A 114 -6.15 -16.44 -7.61
C VAL A 114 -6.68 -17.31 -8.75
N GLN A 115 -7.18 -16.70 -9.83
CA GLN A 115 -7.77 -17.43 -10.96
C GLN A 115 -6.78 -18.35 -11.70
N SER A 116 -5.49 -17.98 -11.77
CA SER A 116 -4.45 -18.81 -12.38
C SER A 116 -4.11 -20.08 -11.58
N GLY A 117 -4.61 -20.22 -10.35
CA GLY A 117 -4.27 -21.33 -9.45
C GLY A 117 -2.80 -21.36 -8.99
N GLN A 118 -1.98 -20.36 -9.34
CA GLN A 118 -0.56 -20.32 -8.98
C GLN A 118 -0.31 -19.55 -7.67
N TYR A 119 0.65 -20.01 -6.87
CA TYR A 119 1.06 -19.29 -5.66
C TYR A 119 1.92 -18.07 -6.01
N THR A 120 1.70 -16.95 -5.33
CA THR A 120 2.60 -15.79 -5.36
C THR A 120 2.81 -15.28 -3.93
N ALA A 121 3.94 -14.60 -3.66
CA ALA A 121 4.16 -13.97 -2.36
C ALA A 121 3.05 -12.96 -1.99
N LYS A 122 2.48 -12.28 -2.99
CA LYS A 122 1.35 -11.33 -2.86
C LYS A 122 0.07 -12.03 -2.39
N SER A 123 -0.30 -13.15 -3.03
CA SER A 123 -1.50 -13.92 -2.66
C SER A 123 -1.32 -14.72 -1.36
N GLY A 124 -0.10 -15.20 -1.07
CA GLY A 124 0.29 -15.77 0.22
C GLY A 124 0.18 -14.78 1.39
N TYR A 125 0.70 -13.56 1.22
CA TYR A 125 0.55 -12.51 2.22
C TYR A 125 -0.92 -12.11 2.45
N PHE A 126 -1.72 -12.01 1.38
CA PHE A 126 -3.15 -11.73 1.51
C PHE A 126 -3.89 -12.83 2.29
N PHE A 127 -3.65 -14.10 1.95
CA PHE A 127 -4.19 -15.26 2.67
C PHE A 127 -3.88 -15.21 4.17
N LEU A 128 -2.62 -14.96 4.55
CA LEU A 128 -2.22 -14.81 5.95
C LEU A 128 -2.92 -13.62 6.62
N LYS A 129 -2.94 -12.46 5.97
CA LYS A 129 -3.58 -11.24 6.51
C LYS A 129 -5.07 -11.43 6.80
N THR A 130 -5.77 -12.20 5.96
CA THR A 130 -7.21 -12.48 6.11
C THR A 130 -7.46 -13.58 7.15
N LYS A 131 -6.70 -14.69 7.13
CA LYS A 131 -6.84 -15.78 8.11
C LYS A 131 -6.40 -15.41 9.53
N LEU A 132 -5.47 -14.47 9.71
CA LEU A 132 -5.06 -13.94 11.03
C LEU A 132 -6.05 -12.91 11.61
N ARG A 133 -7.13 -12.58 10.89
CA ARG A 133 -8.13 -11.56 11.27
C ARG A 133 -9.57 -12.07 11.12
N SER A 134 -9.76 -13.39 11.09
CA SER A 134 -10.93 -14.04 10.48
C SER A 134 -12.30 -13.53 10.93
N THR A 135 -13.07 -13.07 9.96
CA THR A 135 -14.40 -13.65 9.67
C THR A 135 -14.33 -14.38 8.31
N PRO A 136 -15.12 -15.44 8.10
CA PRO A 136 -15.22 -16.11 6.81
C PRO A 136 -16.21 -15.37 5.89
N THR A 137 -15.71 -14.69 4.86
CA THR A 137 -16.55 -14.07 3.82
C THR A 137 -16.17 -14.59 2.44
N THR A 138 -17.18 -14.91 1.65
CA THR A 138 -17.11 -15.50 0.31
C THR A 138 -16.25 -14.69 -0.67
N ILE A 139 -15.49 -15.36 -1.53
CA ILE A 139 -14.96 -14.77 -2.77
C ILE A 139 -15.93 -15.09 -3.91
N CYS A 140 -16.85 -14.16 -4.16
CA CYS A 140 -17.54 -14.01 -5.43
C CYS A 140 -17.91 -12.52 -5.51
N ASN A 141 -17.12 -11.77 -6.27
CA ASN A 141 -16.86 -10.33 -6.11
C ASN A 141 -16.25 -9.97 -4.74
N PRO A 142 -15.18 -9.15 -4.66
CA PRO A 142 -14.91 -8.45 -3.43
C PRO A 142 -16.07 -7.47 -3.18
N PRO A 143 -16.66 -7.39 -1.97
CA PRO A 143 -17.59 -6.31 -1.65
C PRO A 143 -16.90 -4.97 -1.90
N ILE A 144 -17.62 -3.96 -2.40
CA ILE A 144 -17.06 -2.66 -2.78
C ILE A 144 -16.39 -2.04 -1.55
N GLN A 145 -15.08 -2.24 -1.43
CA GLN A 145 -14.37 -1.81 -0.22
C GLN A 145 -14.26 -0.29 -0.24
N PRO A 146 -14.61 0.39 0.87
CA PRO A 146 -14.45 1.84 0.95
C PRO A 146 -12.99 2.19 0.62
N LYS A 147 -12.80 3.24 -0.20
CA LYS A 147 -11.50 3.61 -0.80
C LYS A 147 -10.40 3.50 0.28
N PRO A 148 -9.44 2.57 0.15
CA PRO A 148 -8.60 2.20 1.29
C PRO A 148 -7.83 3.41 1.80
N LEU A 149 -7.84 3.64 3.12
CA LEU A 149 -7.52 4.90 3.80
C LEU A 149 -6.32 5.69 3.25
N TRP A 150 -5.27 5.01 2.78
CA TRP A 150 -4.14 5.65 2.10
C TRP A 150 -4.57 6.46 0.86
N LYS A 151 -5.46 5.95 0.00
CA LYS A 151 -5.99 6.69 -1.17
C LYS A 151 -6.70 7.98 -0.73
N GLN A 152 -7.49 7.94 0.34
CA GLN A 152 -8.17 9.11 0.89
C GLN A 152 -7.16 10.16 1.39
N ILE A 153 -6.13 9.74 2.13
CA ILE A 153 -5.02 10.61 2.59
C ILE A 153 -4.32 11.31 1.41
N TRP A 154 -4.08 10.59 0.30
CA TRP A 154 -3.41 11.17 -0.86
C TRP A 154 -4.29 12.11 -1.69
N SER A 155 -5.63 12.00 -1.64
CA SER A 155 -6.55 12.90 -2.34
C SER A 155 -6.81 14.25 -1.66
N LEU A 156 -6.46 14.43 -0.38
CA LEU A 156 -6.62 15.72 0.33
C LEU A 156 -5.78 16.85 -0.33
N SER A 157 -6.20 18.11 -0.24
CA SER A 157 -5.41 19.27 -0.68
C SER A 157 -4.42 19.69 0.40
N LEU A 158 -3.40 18.85 0.61
CA LEU A 158 -2.41 18.99 1.68
C LEU A 158 -0.96 18.92 1.20
N PRO A 159 -0.03 19.61 1.89
CA PRO A 159 1.40 19.42 1.70
C PRO A 159 1.82 17.95 1.81
N SER A 160 2.71 17.49 0.93
CA SER A 160 3.18 16.08 0.93
C SER A 160 3.81 15.63 2.25
N LYS A 161 4.39 16.57 3.03
CA LYS A 161 4.86 16.32 4.41
C LYS A 161 3.72 15.91 5.35
N THR A 162 2.57 16.58 5.27
CA THR A 162 1.37 16.33 6.07
C THR A 162 0.70 15.01 5.65
N LYS A 163 0.61 14.75 4.33
CA LYS A 163 0.13 13.45 3.80
C LYS A 163 1.00 12.28 4.27
N ASN A 164 2.33 12.42 4.23
CA ASN A 164 3.25 11.40 4.72
C ASN A 164 3.13 11.19 6.24
N PHE A 165 2.95 12.27 7.01
CA PHE A 165 2.66 12.20 8.45
C PHE A 165 1.38 11.40 8.74
N LEU A 166 0.25 11.72 8.09
CA LEU A 166 -1.01 10.98 8.24
C LEU A 166 -0.83 9.49 7.90
N TRP A 167 -0.17 9.19 6.78
CA TRP A 167 0.10 7.80 6.39
C TRP A 167 0.96 7.07 7.44
N ARG A 168 2.03 7.69 7.95
CA ARG A 168 2.86 7.12 9.02
C ARG A 168 2.11 6.97 10.34
N ALA A 169 1.22 7.90 10.68
CA ALA A 169 0.36 7.84 11.86
C ALA A 169 -0.59 6.63 11.77
N CYS A 170 -1.26 6.45 10.63
CA CYS A 170 -2.13 5.30 10.39
C CYS A 170 -1.40 3.95 10.37
N HIS A 171 -0.12 3.93 10.00
CA HIS A 171 0.72 2.72 10.06
C HIS A 171 1.47 2.52 11.39
N ASN A 172 1.17 3.32 12.42
CA ASN A 172 1.88 3.36 13.72
C ASN A 172 3.42 3.42 13.56
N ALA A 173 3.88 4.22 12.60
CA ALA A 173 5.27 4.35 12.16
C ALA A 173 5.90 5.70 12.57
N LEU A 174 5.31 6.37 13.57
CA LEU A 174 5.86 7.56 14.21
C LEU A 174 6.68 7.15 15.46
N PRO A 175 7.80 7.84 15.78
CA PRO A 175 8.60 7.60 16.97
C PRO A 175 7.94 8.16 18.24
N THR A 176 6.73 7.70 18.56
CA THR A 176 6.12 7.93 19.88
C THR A 176 6.85 7.11 20.94
N LYS A 177 6.78 7.48 22.23
CA LYS A 177 7.46 6.71 23.28
C LYS A 177 7.10 5.23 23.28
N GLU A 178 5.83 4.87 23.09
CA GLU A 178 5.39 3.46 23.02
C GLU A 178 6.12 2.68 21.89
N ASN A 179 6.36 3.32 20.75
CA ASN A 179 7.14 2.75 19.64
C ASN A 179 8.66 2.79 19.84
N LEU A 180 9.18 3.68 20.68
CA LEU A 180 10.58 3.71 21.08
C LEU A 180 10.89 2.60 22.12
N VAL A 181 9.96 2.31 23.03
CA VAL A 181 10.03 1.15 23.94
C VAL A 181 10.00 -0.16 23.16
N LYS A 182 9.08 -0.31 22.18
CA LYS A 182 9.03 -1.49 21.27
C LYS A 182 10.31 -1.69 20.44
N ARG A 183 11.20 -0.70 20.39
CA ARG A 183 12.51 -0.74 19.70
C ARG A 183 13.69 -0.78 20.68
N CYS A 184 13.44 -0.90 21.98
CA CYS A 184 14.43 -0.89 23.05
C CYS A 184 15.32 0.39 23.07
N ILE A 185 14.79 1.53 22.62
CA ILE A 185 15.50 2.82 22.60
C ILE A 185 15.31 3.57 23.93
N ILE A 186 14.15 3.40 24.57
CA ILE A 186 13.84 3.92 25.91
C ILE A 186 13.09 2.84 26.70
N THR A 187 12.98 3.01 28.02
CA THR A 187 12.26 2.08 28.91
C THR A 187 10.83 2.53 29.25
N ASP A 188 10.61 3.83 29.42
CA ASP A 188 9.31 4.41 29.80
C ASP A 188 8.45 4.81 28.58
N PRO A 189 7.23 4.27 28.42
CA PRO A 189 6.30 4.69 27.38
C PRO A 189 5.48 5.94 27.76
N THR A 190 5.54 6.44 29.00
CA THR A 190 4.57 7.40 29.56
C THR A 190 4.70 8.81 28.95
N CYS A 191 3.60 9.40 28.52
CA CYS A 191 3.52 10.74 27.93
C CYS A 191 4.19 11.83 28.78
N SER A 192 5.27 12.46 28.28
CA SER A 192 6.02 13.52 28.99
C SER A 192 5.24 14.81 29.25
N PHE A 193 4.00 14.94 28.77
CA PHE A 193 3.21 16.18 28.84
C PHE A 193 2.00 16.12 29.78
N CYS A 194 1.51 14.92 30.10
CA CYS A 194 0.44 14.72 31.08
C CYS A 194 0.77 13.65 32.12
N SER A 195 1.78 12.81 31.90
CA SER A 195 2.25 11.77 32.82
C SER A 195 1.22 10.70 33.22
N THR A 196 0.06 10.62 32.56
CA THR A 196 -1.05 9.72 32.94
C THR A 196 -1.13 8.41 32.15
N GLN A 197 -0.61 8.36 30.91
CA GLN A 197 -0.79 7.21 30.00
C GLN A 197 0.43 6.99 29.10
N ALA A 198 0.55 5.79 28.54
CA ALA A 198 1.49 5.49 27.48
C ALA A 198 1.21 6.33 26.22
N GLU A 199 2.28 6.85 25.60
CA GLU A 199 2.20 7.68 24.40
C GLU A 199 2.19 6.81 23.13
N ASP A 200 0.99 6.39 22.72
CA ASP A 200 0.72 5.95 21.35
C ASP A 200 0.50 7.18 20.41
N VAL A 201 0.22 6.94 19.13
CA VAL A 201 -0.06 8.00 18.15
C VAL A 201 -1.34 8.77 18.46
N LEU A 202 -2.41 8.09 18.88
CA LEU A 202 -3.69 8.74 19.20
C LEU A 202 -3.56 9.64 20.43
N HIS A 203 -2.93 9.17 21.49
CA HIS A 203 -2.63 9.96 22.68
C HIS A 203 -1.70 11.14 22.33
N ALA A 204 -0.67 10.93 21.50
CA ALA A 204 0.31 11.96 21.16
C ALA A 204 -0.28 13.22 20.49
N VAL A 205 -1.40 13.10 19.77
CA VAL A 205 -2.01 14.22 18.99
C VAL A 205 -3.49 14.51 19.29
N TRP A 206 -4.25 13.60 19.89
CA TRP A 206 -5.70 13.75 20.11
C TRP A 206 -6.13 13.61 21.58
N CYS A 207 -5.66 12.57 22.30
CA CYS A 207 -6.16 12.25 23.65
C CYS A 207 -5.31 12.77 24.84
N CYS A 208 -4.11 13.32 24.60
CA CYS A 208 -3.31 13.91 25.68
C CYS A 208 -3.96 15.20 26.22
N LEU A 209 -4.13 15.29 27.54
CA LEU A 209 -4.70 16.47 28.23
C LEU A 209 -3.99 17.79 27.87
N ASN A 210 -2.69 17.76 27.55
CA ASN A 210 -1.93 18.94 27.12
C ASN A 210 -2.34 19.47 25.73
N VAL A 211 -3.00 18.66 24.90
CA VAL A 211 -3.46 19.06 23.57
C VAL A 211 -4.97 19.16 23.45
N SER A 212 -5.75 18.68 24.44
CA SER A 212 -7.21 18.81 24.48
C SER A 212 -7.67 20.24 24.21
N GLN A 213 -7.12 21.23 24.94
CA GLN A 213 -7.45 22.65 24.77
C GLN A 213 -7.28 23.22 23.34
N VAL A 214 -6.47 22.58 22.50
CA VAL A 214 -6.29 22.97 21.08
C VAL A 214 -7.46 22.48 20.22
N TRP A 215 -8.04 21.33 20.56
CA TRP A 215 -9.22 20.79 19.89
C TRP A 215 -10.53 21.32 20.49
N ASP A 216 -10.57 21.53 21.81
CA ASP A 216 -11.75 22.03 22.52
C ASP A 216 -12.05 23.50 22.16
N GLY A 217 -11.04 24.27 21.71
CA GLY A 217 -11.18 25.63 21.20
C GLY A 217 -11.83 25.79 19.82
N ASP A 218 -12.16 24.68 19.14
CA ASP A 218 -12.84 24.67 17.84
C ASP A 218 -14.05 23.70 17.90
N PRO A 219 -15.30 24.21 17.93
CA PRO A 219 -16.50 23.40 18.15
C PRO A 219 -16.72 22.22 17.19
N GLN A 220 -16.14 22.25 15.97
CA GLN A 220 -16.34 21.16 15.01
C GLN A 220 -15.79 19.81 15.51
N TRP A 221 -14.87 19.82 16.48
CA TRP A 221 -14.28 18.61 17.04
C TRP A 221 -15.08 18.04 18.22
N HIS A 222 -16.02 18.77 18.82
CA HIS A 222 -16.65 18.40 20.10
C HIS A 222 -17.37 17.04 20.05
N PHE A 223 -18.09 16.73 18.97
CA PHE A 223 -18.75 15.44 18.76
C PHE A 223 -17.75 14.27 18.67
N LEU A 224 -16.65 14.47 17.93
CA LEU A 224 -15.57 13.49 17.80
C LEU A 224 -14.72 13.38 19.08
N ARG A 225 -14.65 14.46 19.88
CA ARG A 225 -13.99 14.50 21.19
C ARG A 225 -14.78 13.75 22.28
N ALA A 226 -16.12 13.69 22.16
CA ALA A 226 -16.98 12.87 23.01
C ALA A 226 -17.00 11.38 22.60
N SER A 227 -16.67 11.09 21.34
CA SER A 227 -16.59 9.73 20.80
C SER A 227 -15.30 9.02 21.24
N THR A 228 -15.37 7.70 21.48
CA THR A 228 -14.20 6.89 21.84
C THR A 228 -13.57 6.25 20.60
N HIS A 229 -12.29 6.55 20.33
CA HIS A 229 -11.50 5.92 19.26
C HIS A 229 -10.41 5.05 19.87
N SER A 230 -10.21 3.84 19.32
CA SER A 230 -9.21 2.88 19.81
C SER A 230 -7.80 3.08 19.23
N ASN A 231 -7.69 3.80 18.11
CA ASN A 231 -6.42 4.06 17.42
C ASN A 231 -6.57 5.22 16.40
N PHE A 232 -5.44 5.76 15.94
CA PHE A 232 -5.41 6.88 14.99
C PHE A 232 -6.09 6.58 13.63
N PRO A 233 -5.92 5.40 12.98
CA PRO A 233 -6.72 5.03 11.81
C PRO A 233 -8.23 5.17 12.02
N GLN A 234 -8.77 4.71 13.16
CA GLN A 234 -10.20 4.80 13.44
C GLN A 234 -10.65 6.26 13.56
N LEU A 235 -9.89 7.11 14.27
CA LEU A 235 -10.15 8.55 14.35
C LEU A 235 -10.16 9.21 12.97
N LEU A 236 -9.14 8.97 12.14
CA LEU A 236 -9.07 9.56 10.81
C LEU A 236 -10.20 9.06 9.89
N SER A 237 -10.62 7.80 10.02
CA SER A 237 -11.79 7.28 9.30
C SER A 237 -13.11 7.90 9.78
N SER A 238 -13.27 8.23 11.06
CA SER A 238 -14.43 9.00 11.54
C SER A 238 -14.44 10.42 10.98
N ILE A 239 -13.29 11.10 10.98
CA ILE A 239 -13.15 12.47 10.44
C ILE A 239 -13.45 12.50 8.93
N LEU A 240 -12.90 11.57 8.15
CA LEU A 240 -13.16 11.42 6.71
C LEU A 240 -14.59 11.00 6.35
N ALA A 241 -15.43 10.69 7.34
CA ALA A 241 -16.84 10.35 7.19
C ALA A 241 -17.78 11.36 7.89
N SER A 242 -17.23 12.50 8.34
CA SER A 242 -17.94 13.61 8.99
C SER A 242 -17.72 14.90 8.19
N ASP A 243 -18.60 15.90 8.35
CA ASP A 243 -18.49 17.20 7.65
C ASP A 243 -17.40 18.14 8.21
N CYS A 244 -16.40 17.61 8.93
CA CYS A 244 -15.31 18.37 9.54
C CYS A 244 -14.20 18.69 8.53
N ASP A 245 -13.50 19.83 8.66
CA ASP A 245 -12.34 20.15 7.81
C ASP A 245 -11.16 19.21 8.12
N THR A 246 -11.09 18.12 7.36
CA THR A 246 -10.04 17.09 7.44
C THR A 246 -8.65 17.67 7.15
N GLU A 247 -8.56 18.75 6.37
CA GLU A 247 -7.28 19.41 6.06
C GLU A 247 -6.80 20.25 7.25
N MET A 248 -7.72 20.96 7.91
CA MET A 248 -7.45 21.68 9.15
C MET A 248 -7.09 20.71 10.30
N PHE A 249 -7.78 19.58 10.43
CA PHE A 249 -7.38 18.50 11.34
C PHE A 249 -5.95 18.04 11.06
N ALA A 250 -5.64 17.71 9.81
CA ALA A 250 -4.35 17.16 9.42
C ALA A 250 -3.20 18.14 9.70
N MET A 251 -3.42 19.43 9.42
CA MET A 251 -2.44 20.49 9.68
C MET A 251 -2.29 20.79 11.17
N THR A 252 -3.37 20.71 11.95
CA THR A 252 -3.34 20.85 13.42
C THR A 252 -2.60 19.68 14.06
N ALA A 253 -2.95 18.43 13.71
CA ALA A 253 -2.28 17.23 14.20
C ALA A 253 -0.79 17.18 13.80
N TRP A 254 -0.44 17.64 12.60
CA TRP A 254 0.96 17.78 12.16
C TRP A 254 1.72 18.85 12.96
N THR A 255 1.07 19.99 13.27
CA THR A 255 1.67 21.07 14.06
C THR A 255 1.86 20.65 15.51
N LEU A 256 0.89 19.96 16.11
CA LEU A 256 1.04 19.30 17.42
C LEU A 256 2.19 18.29 17.42
N TRP A 257 2.28 17.45 16.39
CA TRP A 257 3.36 16.47 16.25
C TRP A 257 4.74 17.15 16.12
N LEU A 258 4.88 18.21 15.32
CA LEU A 258 6.12 18.99 15.23
C LEU A 258 6.48 19.66 16.56
N ARG A 259 5.51 20.27 17.26
CA ARG A 259 5.70 20.84 18.60
C ARG A 259 6.22 19.79 19.57
N ARG A 260 5.60 18.60 19.57
CA ARG A 260 5.96 17.47 20.45
C ARG A 260 7.42 17.06 20.27
N ASN A 261 7.84 16.84 19.03
CA ASN A 261 9.23 16.46 18.71
C ASN A 261 10.24 17.58 18.99
N LYS A 262 9.84 18.86 18.83
CA LYS A 262 10.72 20.01 19.15
C LYS A 262 10.87 20.28 20.65
N SER A 263 9.94 19.85 21.50
CA SER A 263 9.98 20.13 22.94
C SER A 263 11.22 19.60 23.68
N SER A 264 11.89 18.59 23.13
CA SER A 264 13.14 18.03 23.67
C SER A 264 14.39 18.80 23.24
N PHE A 265 14.24 19.90 22.51
CA PHE A 265 15.32 20.74 21.98
C PHE A 265 15.07 22.21 22.30
N SER A 266 16.14 23.01 22.30
CA SER A 266 16.06 24.47 22.42
C SER A 266 16.21 25.13 21.05
N PRO A 267 15.44 26.18 20.70
CA PRO A 267 14.34 26.76 21.47
C PRO A 267 13.09 25.85 21.46
N PRO A 268 12.19 25.99 22.45
CA PRO A 268 10.96 25.21 22.54
C PRO A 268 10.07 25.37 21.29
N GLY A 269 9.24 24.35 21.04
CA GLY A 269 8.26 24.36 19.96
C GLY A 269 7.15 25.42 20.15
N VAL A 270 6.34 25.60 19.10
CA VAL A 270 5.21 26.55 19.05
C VAL A 270 4.35 26.48 20.33
N PRO A 271 3.99 27.62 20.95
CA PRO A 271 3.06 27.66 22.10
C PRO A 271 1.69 27.05 21.76
N LEU A 272 0.97 26.52 22.74
CA LEU A 272 -0.25 25.72 22.49
C LEU A 272 -1.38 26.58 21.90
N GLU A 273 -1.53 27.79 22.43
CA GLU A 273 -2.47 28.82 21.99
C GLU A 273 -2.22 29.29 20.54
N GLN A 274 -1.01 29.09 20.01
CA GLN A 274 -0.68 29.41 18.61
C GLN A 274 -0.89 28.22 17.65
N VAL A 275 -1.16 27.00 18.13
CA VAL A 275 -1.17 25.80 17.26
C VAL A 275 -2.25 25.87 16.17
N LEU A 276 -3.48 26.24 16.51
CA LEU A 276 -4.56 26.41 15.52
C LEU A 276 -4.21 27.50 14.49
N HIS A 277 -3.69 28.64 14.96
CA HIS A 277 -3.29 29.73 14.08
C HIS A 277 -2.19 29.31 13.10
N ARG A 278 -1.13 28.64 13.56
CA ARG A 278 -0.06 28.10 12.70
C ARG A 278 -0.53 27.01 11.73
N ALA A 279 -1.51 26.19 12.15
CA ALA A 279 -2.12 25.19 11.28
C ALA A 279 -2.93 25.83 10.15
N TYR A 280 -3.70 26.88 10.48
CA TYR A 280 -4.46 27.68 9.52
C TYR A 280 -3.54 28.44 8.55
N GLU A 281 -2.54 29.18 9.05
CA GLU A 281 -1.52 29.87 8.23
C GLU A 281 -0.92 28.91 7.19
N GLY A 282 -0.34 27.79 7.65
CA GLY A 282 0.32 26.82 6.77
C GLY A 282 -0.62 26.08 5.81
N LEU A 283 -1.93 26.12 6.04
CA LEU A 283 -2.95 25.58 5.13
C LEU A 283 -3.36 26.62 4.09
N GLN A 284 -3.51 27.88 4.47
CA GLN A 284 -3.77 28.98 3.52
C GLN A 284 -2.56 29.23 2.62
N ASP A 285 -1.34 29.24 3.15
CA ASP A 285 -0.10 29.32 2.37
C ASP A 285 -0.05 28.21 1.30
N PHE A 286 -0.41 26.98 1.68
CA PHE A 286 -0.46 25.86 0.74
C PHE A 286 -1.55 26.05 -0.32
N ARG A 287 -2.77 26.46 0.08
CA ARG A 287 -3.88 26.71 -0.84
C ARG A 287 -3.53 27.84 -1.83
N ILE A 288 -2.95 28.94 -1.38
CA ILE A 288 -2.49 30.08 -2.22
C ILE A 288 -1.38 29.64 -3.18
N ALA A 289 -0.37 28.91 -2.70
CA ALA A 289 0.76 28.46 -3.52
C ALA A 289 0.39 27.42 -4.59
N ASN A 290 -0.78 26.78 -4.49
CA ASN A 290 -1.28 25.79 -5.46
C ASN A 290 -2.52 26.26 -6.24
N GLN A 291 -2.93 27.53 -6.11
CA GLN A 291 -3.96 28.10 -7.00
C GLN A 291 -3.44 28.22 -8.44
N PRO A 292 -4.25 27.87 -9.46
CA PRO A 292 -3.85 28.07 -10.85
C PRO A 292 -3.70 29.55 -11.17
N ALA A 293 -2.63 29.91 -11.89
CA ALA A 293 -2.14 31.29 -12.07
C ALA A 293 -3.16 32.31 -12.63
N ARG A 294 -4.28 31.85 -13.21
CA ARG A 294 -5.35 32.68 -13.81
C ARG A 294 -6.05 33.61 -12.79
N GLN A 295 -5.87 33.42 -11.48
CA GLN A 295 -6.46 34.29 -10.45
C GLN A 295 -5.48 35.30 -9.82
N GLN A 296 -4.17 35.16 -10.00
CA GLN A 296 -3.19 36.03 -9.31
C GLN A 296 -3.05 37.44 -9.94
N GLN A 297 -3.47 37.62 -11.20
CA GLN A 297 -3.34 38.90 -11.92
C GLN A 297 -4.37 39.98 -11.51
N SER A 298 -5.42 39.64 -10.74
CA SER A 298 -6.51 40.58 -10.39
C SER A 298 -6.19 41.52 -9.21
N ARG A 299 -5.01 41.42 -8.59
CA ARG A 299 -4.61 42.22 -7.41
C ARG A 299 -3.36 43.10 -7.60
N GLN A 300 -2.76 43.16 -8.79
CA GLN A 300 -1.58 43.99 -9.08
C GLN A 300 -1.92 45.14 -10.05
N SER A 301 -2.82 46.04 -9.64
CA SER A 301 -3.28 47.16 -10.48
C SER A 301 -3.56 48.46 -9.70
N SER A 302 -2.67 48.83 -8.76
CA SER A 302 -2.68 50.17 -8.15
C SER A 302 -1.37 50.54 -7.43
N SER A 303 -0.34 50.96 -8.18
CA SER A 303 0.59 52.04 -7.79
C SER A 303 1.64 52.30 -8.89
N PRO A 304 1.81 53.55 -9.37
CA PRO A 304 2.94 53.91 -10.24
C PRO A 304 4.22 54.07 -9.41
N SER A 305 5.28 53.34 -9.77
CA SER A 305 6.60 53.50 -9.15
C SER A 305 7.54 54.26 -10.10
N VAL A 306 8.05 55.41 -9.67
CA VAL A 306 8.89 56.28 -10.50
C VAL A 306 10.34 55.78 -10.45
N THR A 307 10.85 55.31 -11.59
CA THR A 307 12.24 54.87 -11.71
C THR A 307 13.14 56.03 -12.10
N VAL A 308 14.16 56.32 -11.29
CA VAL A 308 15.22 57.29 -11.62
C VAL A 308 16.49 56.54 -11.98
N THR A 309 16.94 56.69 -13.23
CA THR A 309 18.19 56.07 -13.71
C THR A 309 19.38 56.98 -13.39
N THR A 310 20.43 56.43 -12.79
CA THR A 310 21.72 57.14 -12.62
C THR A 310 22.82 56.34 -13.33
N THR A 311 23.41 56.92 -14.36
CA THR A 311 24.45 56.27 -15.17
C THR A 311 25.83 56.57 -14.60
N VAL A 312 26.65 55.53 -14.39
CA VAL A 312 28.08 55.68 -14.06
C VAL A 312 28.89 54.83 -15.04
N ALA A 313 29.86 55.44 -15.72
CA ALA A 313 30.79 54.77 -16.62
C ALA A 313 32.18 54.71 -15.98
N SER A 314 32.96 53.67 -16.28
CA SER A 314 34.38 53.56 -15.91
C SER A 314 35.10 52.68 -16.94
N GLN A 315 36.41 52.90 -17.09
CA GLN A 315 37.13 52.63 -18.33
C GLN A 315 37.95 51.33 -18.32
N SER A 316 38.15 50.76 -19.49
CA SER A 316 39.00 49.57 -19.72
C SER A 316 40.47 49.94 -19.85
N GLN A 317 41.38 49.09 -19.36
CA GLN A 317 42.79 49.05 -19.79
C GLN A 317 43.28 47.60 -19.99
N GLN A 318 44.07 47.42 -21.05
CA GLN A 318 44.94 46.29 -21.43
C GLN A 318 46.35 46.88 -21.58
N PRO A 319 47.51 46.13 -21.60
CA PRO A 319 47.85 45.14 -22.65
C PRO A 319 48.92 44.08 -22.18
N PRO A 320 49.92 43.58 -22.97
CA PRO A 320 49.93 42.87 -24.28
C PRO A 320 50.72 41.51 -24.31
N HIS A 321 50.88 40.95 -25.54
CA HIS A 321 51.81 39.87 -26.03
C HIS A 321 51.31 38.40 -25.93
N GLN A 322 51.35 37.52 -26.95
CA GLN A 322 52.38 37.14 -27.99
C GLN A 322 53.54 36.32 -27.40
N GLN A 323 54.04 35.20 -27.95
CA GLN A 323 53.83 34.44 -29.22
C GLN A 323 54.20 32.94 -28.97
N GLN A 324 54.42 31.93 -29.86
CA GLN A 324 54.62 31.83 -31.32
C GLN A 324 54.01 30.51 -31.93
N GLN A 325 54.82 29.53 -32.40
CA GLN A 325 54.43 28.30 -33.14
C GLN A 325 55.45 27.15 -32.96
N GLN A 326 55.03 25.88 -33.10
CA GLN A 326 55.64 24.83 -33.97
C GLN A 326 54.88 23.48 -33.91
N SER A 327 55.21 22.53 -34.81
CA SER A 327 54.42 21.32 -35.06
C SER A 327 55.28 20.09 -35.45
N GLN A 328 54.94 18.91 -34.91
CA GLN A 328 55.21 17.58 -35.50
C GLN A 328 54.12 16.56 -35.09
N PRO A 329 53.93 15.44 -35.82
CA PRO A 329 52.83 14.50 -35.58
C PRO A 329 53.25 13.25 -34.78
N GLU A 330 52.54 12.94 -33.70
CA GLU A 330 52.66 11.65 -32.97
C GLU A 330 51.30 10.94 -32.84
N THR A 331 51.33 9.60 -32.88
CA THR A 331 50.13 8.74 -32.99
C THR A 331 49.49 8.46 -31.62
N LEU A 332 48.31 9.06 -31.38
CA LEU A 332 47.56 8.84 -30.15
C LEU A 332 46.87 7.46 -30.09
N VAL A 333 47.51 6.50 -29.41
CA VAL A 333 46.90 5.20 -29.07
C VAL A 333 45.81 5.40 -28.00
N LEU A 334 44.55 5.14 -28.36
CA LEU A 334 43.39 5.22 -27.45
C LEU A 334 43.38 4.09 -26.40
N ARG A 335 44.21 4.20 -25.37
CA ARG A 335 44.03 3.43 -24.12
C ARG A 335 42.88 4.03 -23.31
N LEU A 336 41.80 3.28 -23.14
CA LEU A 336 40.58 3.72 -22.45
C LEU A 336 40.80 3.89 -20.94
N ASN A 337 41.40 5.02 -20.54
CA ASN A 337 41.75 5.31 -19.15
C ASN A 337 40.49 5.61 -18.31
N ARG A 338 39.90 4.55 -17.73
CA ARG A 338 38.66 4.59 -16.96
C ARG A 338 38.81 5.44 -15.69
N LYS A 339 38.56 6.75 -15.81
CA LYS A 339 38.59 7.74 -14.72
C LYS A 339 37.88 7.19 -13.48
N LYS A 340 38.65 6.85 -12.43
CA LYS A 340 38.09 6.58 -11.09
C LYS A 340 37.39 7.86 -10.62
N LYS A 341 36.07 7.80 -10.45
CA LYS A 341 35.25 8.94 -10.02
C LYS A 341 35.58 9.33 -8.57
N LYS A 342 36.58 10.21 -8.38
CA LYS A 342 36.75 10.95 -7.13
C LYS A 342 35.58 11.92 -6.98
N VAL A 343 34.97 11.96 -5.79
CA VAL A 343 33.96 12.94 -5.43
C VAL A 343 34.66 14.11 -4.75
N THR A 344 34.72 15.25 -5.43
CA THR A 344 35.11 16.54 -4.85
C THR A 344 33.86 17.30 -4.42
N TRP A 345 33.93 17.94 -3.25
CA TRP A 345 32.88 18.82 -2.75
C TRP A 345 33.23 20.26 -3.13
N LYS A 346 32.23 21.12 -3.28
CA LYS A 346 32.44 22.57 -3.44
C LYS A 346 32.41 23.28 -2.09
N GLU A 347 32.95 24.49 -2.02
CA GLU A 347 33.04 25.29 -0.79
C GLU A 347 31.67 25.74 -0.24
N ASP A 348 30.66 25.85 -1.10
CA ASP A 348 29.25 26.12 -0.75
C ASP A 348 28.48 24.92 -0.15
N THR A 349 29.17 23.81 0.20
CA THR A 349 28.54 22.62 0.80
C THR A 349 28.27 22.82 2.30
N VAL A 350 27.11 23.37 2.65
CA VAL A 350 26.66 23.56 4.05
C VAL A 350 26.45 22.20 4.77
N ASP A 351 27.25 21.95 5.81
CA ASP A 351 27.04 20.84 6.75
C ASP A 351 25.88 21.16 7.70
N ASN A 352 25.06 20.15 8.01
CA ASN A 352 23.79 20.30 8.72
C ASN A 352 23.54 19.26 9.83
N GLU A 353 24.47 18.32 10.09
CA GLU A 353 24.21 17.20 11.02
C GLU A 353 25.32 16.99 12.10
N PHE A 354 26.27 17.93 12.26
CA PHE A 354 27.27 18.02 13.36
C PHE A 354 28.09 16.75 13.70
N MET A 355 28.09 15.75 12.83
CA MET A 355 28.94 14.56 12.89
C MET A 355 29.74 14.45 11.59
N GLN A 356 31.04 14.14 11.69
CA GLN A 356 32.00 14.15 10.57
C GLN A 356 31.81 12.99 9.56
N LYS A 357 30.60 12.82 9.03
CA LYS A 357 30.18 11.69 8.17
C LYS A 357 29.31 12.18 7.00
N LYS A 358 29.95 12.52 5.88
CA LYS A 358 29.27 13.02 4.68
C LYS A 358 28.41 11.92 4.04
N SER A 359 27.10 12.08 4.06
CA SER A 359 26.15 11.25 3.30
C SER A 359 25.32 12.09 2.34
N SER A 360 24.82 11.48 1.26
CA SER A 360 24.03 12.16 0.23
C SER A 360 22.66 11.53 0.09
N LYS A 361 21.60 12.34 0.17
CA LYS A 361 20.19 11.90 0.03
C LYS A 361 19.80 11.69 -1.46
N LYS A 362 20.71 11.15 -2.26
CA LYS A 362 20.48 10.72 -3.66
C LYS A 362 20.77 9.23 -3.82
N CYS A 363 19.73 8.42 -3.64
CA CYS A 363 19.77 6.98 -3.88
C CYS A 363 20.14 6.65 -5.34
N CYS A 364 20.99 5.64 -5.53
CA CYS A 364 21.37 5.15 -6.85
C CYS A 364 20.27 4.22 -7.38
N ILE A 365 19.61 4.61 -8.47
CA ILE A 365 18.78 3.67 -9.24
C ILE A 365 19.74 2.76 -10.01
N PHE A 366 19.73 1.46 -9.68
CA PHE A 366 20.55 0.46 -10.36
C PHE A 366 19.78 -0.10 -11.56
N HIS A 367 20.24 0.23 -12.76
CA HIS A 367 19.78 -0.41 -13.99
C HIS A 367 20.73 -1.59 -14.29
N LYS A 368 20.23 -2.82 -14.17
CA LYS A 368 20.92 -4.02 -14.67
C LYS A 368 21.01 -3.92 -16.20
N GLN A 369 22.20 -4.06 -16.76
CA GLN A 369 22.32 -4.21 -18.22
C GLN A 369 21.97 -5.67 -18.58
N LYS A 370 21.01 -5.87 -19.49
CA LYS A 370 20.83 -7.16 -20.17
C LYS A 370 22.06 -7.46 -21.04
N PRO A 371 22.47 -8.73 -21.20
CA PRO A 371 23.28 -9.19 -22.33
C PRO A 371 22.61 -8.88 -23.68
N PHE A 372 23.35 -9.08 -24.78
CA PHE A 372 22.85 -8.81 -26.13
C PHE A 372 21.81 -9.86 -26.60
N ASP A 373 21.82 -11.05 -26.01
CA ASP A 373 21.11 -12.23 -26.51
C ASP A 373 19.79 -12.54 -25.76
N ASP A 374 19.31 -11.63 -24.89
CA ASP A 374 18.04 -11.77 -24.17
C ASP A 374 16.83 -11.30 -25.04
N ASP A 375 16.55 -12.02 -26.14
CA ASP A 375 15.36 -11.83 -27.00
C ASP A 375 14.07 -12.26 -26.27
N ASP A 376 13.43 -11.32 -25.57
CA ASP A 376 12.08 -11.48 -25.00
C ASP A 376 11.04 -10.80 -25.90
N THR A 377 10.25 -11.59 -26.63
CA THR A 377 9.11 -11.11 -27.42
C THR A 377 7.85 -10.95 -26.55
N ASP A 378 7.77 -9.86 -25.77
CA ASP A 378 6.53 -9.39 -25.15
C ASP A 378 6.17 -8.00 -25.71
N SER A 379 5.16 -7.97 -26.59
CA SER A 379 4.66 -6.72 -27.20
C SER A 379 3.64 -6.03 -26.30
N ASP A 380 4.07 -5.04 -25.53
CA ASP A 380 3.17 -4.05 -24.90
C ASP A 380 2.42 -3.26 -26.01
N SER A 381 1.20 -3.69 -26.37
CA SER A 381 0.42 -3.05 -27.46
C SER A 381 -1.06 -2.80 -27.17
N ASP A 382 -1.49 -2.71 -25.91
CA ASP A 382 -2.83 -2.27 -25.55
C ASP A 382 -2.96 -0.74 -25.67
N ARG A 383 -3.44 -0.29 -26.84
CA ARG A 383 -3.74 1.12 -27.17
C ARG A 383 -5.25 1.37 -27.29
N ASP A 384 -6.03 0.95 -26.31
CA ASP A 384 -7.48 1.17 -26.36
C ASP A 384 -7.82 2.64 -26.05
N ARG A 385 -8.01 3.38 -27.14
CA ARG A 385 -8.78 4.62 -27.20
C ARG A 385 -10.23 4.24 -27.52
N ASP A 386 -11.03 3.91 -26.52
CA ASP A 386 -12.48 3.88 -26.76
C ASP A 386 -13.01 5.30 -26.95
N HIS A 387 -13.85 5.47 -27.97
CA HIS A 387 -14.71 6.64 -28.11
C HIS A 387 -15.97 6.46 -27.26
N ASP A 388 -16.38 7.51 -26.55
CA ASP A 388 -17.74 7.59 -26.03
C ASP A 388 -18.74 7.63 -27.21
N PRO A 389 -19.73 6.73 -27.27
CA PRO A 389 -20.89 6.90 -28.14
C PRO A 389 -21.91 7.81 -27.44
N ASP A 390 -21.97 9.06 -27.91
CA ASP A 390 -22.86 10.12 -27.42
C ASP A 390 -24.36 9.79 -27.69
N PRO A 391 -25.26 9.90 -26.70
CA PRO A 391 -26.69 9.65 -26.91
C PRO A 391 -27.60 10.82 -26.47
N ASP A 392 -27.85 11.79 -27.35
CA ASP A 392 -29.01 12.70 -27.23
C ASP A 392 -29.42 13.30 -28.59
N HIS A 393 -30.71 13.68 -28.69
CA HIS A 393 -31.43 14.14 -29.90
C HIS A 393 -31.54 13.13 -31.07
N ASP A 394 -32.68 12.95 -31.74
CA ASP A 394 -34.06 13.43 -31.50
C ASP A 394 -35.04 12.45 -32.17
N HIS A 395 -36.26 12.33 -31.64
CA HIS A 395 -37.48 12.45 -32.46
C HIS A 395 -38.78 12.46 -31.62
N ASP A 396 -39.55 13.52 -31.79
CA ASP A 396 -40.93 13.68 -31.31
C ASP A 396 -41.88 12.67 -31.97
N HIS A 397 -42.75 12.03 -31.18
CA HIS A 397 -44.08 11.62 -31.64
C HIS A 397 -45.09 11.49 -30.46
N ASN A 398 -45.89 12.53 -30.27
CA ASN A 398 -47.09 12.51 -29.46
C ASN A 398 -48.17 11.51 -29.96
N HIS A 399 -48.82 10.77 -29.05
CA HIS A 399 -50.23 10.41 -29.17
C HIS A 399 -50.86 9.89 -27.85
N ASP A 400 -52.10 10.31 -27.60
CA ASP A 400 -52.93 9.94 -26.44
C ASP A 400 -53.41 8.47 -26.44
N HIS A 401 -53.71 7.90 -25.27
CA HIS A 401 -55.11 7.62 -24.89
C HIS A 401 -55.35 7.10 -23.45
N ALA A 402 -56.46 7.58 -22.88
CA ALA A 402 -57.38 6.89 -21.94
C ALA A 402 -56.86 6.18 -20.67
N SER A 403 -56.95 6.90 -19.56
CA SER A 403 -57.64 6.53 -18.32
C SER A 403 -58.29 5.13 -18.20
N CYS A 404 -58.02 4.44 -17.09
CA CYS A 404 -58.99 3.52 -16.46
C CYS A 404 -58.91 3.61 -14.93
N SER A 405 -60.02 3.40 -14.21
CA SER A 405 -60.10 3.58 -12.76
C SER A 405 -61.05 2.60 -12.08
N SER A 406 -60.58 1.95 -11.02
CA SER A 406 -61.34 1.19 -9.99
C SER A 406 -60.32 0.61 -9.00
N SER A 407 -60.49 0.42 -7.68
CA SER A 407 -61.49 0.74 -6.63
C SER A 407 -61.86 -0.52 -5.82
N HIS A 408 -61.78 -0.40 -4.47
CA HIS A 408 -62.07 -1.44 -3.45
C HIS A 408 -61.17 -2.70 -3.51
N HIS A 409 -60.81 -3.35 -2.40
CA HIS A 409 -61.43 -3.47 -1.06
C HIS A 409 -60.44 -3.08 0.07
N SER A 410 -60.86 -2.29 1.07
CA SER A 410 -61.56 -2.65 2.33
C SER A 410 -60.60 -3.10 3.44
#